data_AF-H1DCN2-F1
#
_entry.id   AF-H1DCN2-F1
#
_cell.length_a   1.000
_cell.length_b   1.000
_cell.length_c   1.000
_cell.angle_alpha   90.00
_cell.angle_beta   90.00
_cell.angle_gamma   90.00
#
_symmetry.space_group_name_H-M   'P 1'
#
loop_
_entity.id
_entity.type
_entity.pdbx_description
1 polymer ?
#
loop_
_entity_poly.entity_id
_entity_poly.type
_entity_poly.pdbx_seq_one_letter_code
_entity_poly.pdbx_strand_id
1 'polypeptide(L)'
;MYRSDYNEPCGVRLVRLINTKSLDIAKREVNNTDKMCLYGTGGYWTAFERSAYFLTRIFGNLELFIVNNPNYPFAIVGVSVPEKKLKQWMKTHFASRQDADYMEFTVNEVDQQKFGKWHTKKVNDFKDAM
;
A
#
# COMPACT_ATOMS: atom_id res chain seq x y z
N MET A 1 -3.70 6.69 23.28
CA MET A 1 -5.14 6.64 22.91
C MET A 1 -5.40 5.25 22.35
N TYR A 2 -6.15 4.42 23.06
CA TYR A 2 -6.47 3.05 22.59
C TYR A 2 -7.40 3.16 21.37
N ARG A 3 -6.98 2.63 20.22
CA ARG A 3 -7.75 2.60 18.96
C ARG A 3 -9.08 1.85 19.21
N SER A 4 -10.23 2.52 19.08
CA SER A 4 -11.56 1.90 19.19
C SER A 4 -11.85 0.87 18.10
N ASP A 5 -11.06 0.89 17.04
CA ASP A 5 -11.33 0.13 15.80
C ASP A 5 -10.53 -1.18 15.71
N TYR A 6 -9.93 -1.63 16.82
CA TYR A 6 -9.21 -2.92 16.86
C TYR A 6 -10.13 -4.15 16.73
N ASN A 7 -11.43 -3.99 16.93
CA ASN A 7 -12.40 -5.09 16.84
C ASN A 7 -12.91 -5.36 15.42
N GLU A 8 -12.61 -4.48 14.45
CA GLU A 8 -13.01 -4.72 13.06
C GLU A 8 -11.96 -5.57 12.33
N PRO A 9 -12.35 -6.67 11.65
CA PRO A 9 -11.41 -7.52 10.93
C PRO A 9 -10.61 -6.76 9.88
N CYS A 10 -9.34 -7.14 9.70
CA CYS A 10 -8.42 -6.47 8.77
C CYS A 10 -8.96 -6.38 7.33
N GLY A 11 -9.57 -7.46 6.85
CA GLY A 11 -10.19 -7.51 5.53
C GLY A 11 -11.34 -6.52 5.36
N VAL A 12 -12.17 -6.33 6.39
CA VAL A 12 -13.29 -5.36 6.35
C VAL A 12 -12.75 -3.94 6.28
N ARG A 13 -11.73 -3.62 7.08
CA ARG A 13 -11.05 -2.31 7.03
C ARG A 13 -10.43 -2.03 5.66
N LEU A 14 -9.77 -3.04 5.08
CA LEU A 14 -9.17 -2.92 3.75
C LEU A 14 -10.23 -2.68 2.67
N VAL A 15 -11.31 -3.47 2.66
CA VAL A 15 -12.43 -3.28 1.71
C VAL A 15 -13.07 -1.90 1.88
N ARG A 16 -13.28 -1.43 3.12
CA ARG A 16 -13.79 -0.07 3.38
C ARG A 16 -12.85 0.99 2.82
N LEU A 17 -11.54 0.86 3.07
CA LEU A 17 -10.52 1.78 2.54
C LEU A 17 -10.58 1.83 1.00
N ILE A 18 -10.62 0.67 0.35
CA ILE A 18 -10.70 0.55 -1.10
C ILE A 18 -11.97 1.24 -1.62
N ASN A 19 -13.14 0.91 -1.06
CA ASN A 19 -14.42 1.43 -1.54
C ASN A 19 -14.58 2.94 -1.32
N THR A 20 -13.97 3.49 -0.27
CA THR A 20 -14.16 4.91 0.11
C THR A 20 -13.02 5.83 -0.33
N LYS A 21 -11.81 5.30 -0.57
CA LYS A 21 -10.61 6.11 -0.78
C LYS A 21 -9.74 5.68 -1.98
N SER A 22 -10.06 4.60 -2.70
CA SER A 22 -9.22 4.14 -3.82
C SER A 22 -8.94 5.21 -4.87
N LEU A 23 -9.92 6.05 -5.22
CA LEU A 23 -9.72 7.14 -6.18
C LEU A 23 -8.75 8.22 -5.66
N ASP A 24 -8.90 8.64 -4.41
CA ASP A 24 -8.02 9.63 -3.78
C ASP A 24 -6.59 9.08 -3.66
N ILE A 25 -6.46 7.81 -3.30
CA ILE A 25 -5.19 7.10 -3.23
C ILE A 25 -4.54 7.02 -4.61
N ALA A 26 -5.29 6.61 -5.65
CA ALA A 26 -4.76 6.51 -7.01
C ALA A 26 -4.28 7.88 -7.52
N LYS A 27 -5.06 8.95 -7.32
CA LYS A 27 -4.66 10.32 -7.68
C LYS A 27 -3.38 10.76 -6.97
N ARG A 28 -3.23 10.45 -5.69
CA ARG A 28 -2.01 10.73 -4.94
C ARG A 28 -0.81 9.98 -5.51
N GLU A 29 -0.97 8.68 -5.75
CA GLU A 29 0.11 7.81 -6.20
C GLU A 29 0.58 8.12 -7.63
N VAL A 30 -0.26 8.70 -8.49
CA VAL A 30 0.12 9.12 -9.86
C VAL A 30 1.29 10.11 -9.88
N ASN A 31 1.44 10.97 -8.87
CA ASN A 31 2.53 11.95 -8.79
C ASN A 31 3.48 11.70 -7.61
N ASN A 32 3.22 10.67 -6.81
CA ASN A 32 4.09 10.32 -5.70
C ASN A 32 5.41 9.73 -6.22
N THR A 33 6.53 10.43 -6.08
CA THR A 33 7.84 9.91 -6.50
C THR A 33 8.77 9.63 -5.34
N ASP A 34 8.59 10.28 -4.19
CA ASP A 34 9.55 10.26 -3.06
C ASP A 34 8.92 9.92 -1.71
N LYS A 35 7.64 9.54 -1.67
CA LYS A 35 6.95 9.11 -0.43
C LYS A 35 6.49 7.66 -0.50
N MET A 36 6.54 6.99 0.64
CA MET A 36 5.86 5.71 0.84
C MET A 36 4.71 5.91 1.83
N CYS A 37 3.49 5.89 1.30
CA CYS A 37 2.24 6.07 2.04
C CYS A 37 1.69 4.71 2.49
N LEU A 38 1.45 4.55 3.79
CA LEU A 38 0.88 3.35 4.39
C LEU A 38 -0.45 3.66 5.08
N TYR A 39 -1.43 2.79 4.88
CA TYR A 39 -2.77 2.90 5.46
C TYR A 39 -3.01 1.76 6.46
N GLY A 40 -3.49 2.11 7.65
CA GLY A 40 -3.78 1.16 8.71
C GLY A 40 -5.05 0.36 8.41
N THR A 41 -4.92 -0.96 8.37
CA THR A 41 -6.02 -1.90 8.10
C THR A 41 -6.14 -2.94 9.23
N GLY A 42 -5.98 -2.50 10.47
CA GLY A 42 -5.93 -3.39 11.65
C GLY A 42 -4.50 -3.89 11.89
N GLY A 43 -4.32 -5.21 12.01
CA GLY A 43 -3.01 -5.84 12.20
C GLY A 43 -2.06 -5.79 10.99
N TYR A 44 -2.45 -5.10 9.93
CA TYR A 44 -1.70 -4.91 8.69
C TYR A 44 -1.67 -3.45 8.28
N TRP A 45 -0.59 -3.06 7.61
CA TRP A 45 -0.44 -1.80 6.92
C TRP A 45 -0.40 -2.04 5.42
N THR A 46 -1.15 -1.26 4.67
CA THR A 46 -1.35 -1.47 3.25
C THR A 46 -0.85 -0.27 2.47
N ALA A 47 -0.14 -0.53 1.37
CA ALA A 47 0.34 0.44 0.42
C ALA A 47 -0.27 0.16 -0.96
N PHE A 48 -0.30 1.18 -1.82
CA PHE A 48 -0.82 1.07 -3.18
C PHE A 48 0.20 1.62 -4.18
N GLU A 49 0.17 1.12 -5.41
CA GLU A 49 0.96 1.64 -6.54
C GLU A 49 2.44 1.81 -6.22
N ARG A 50 2.96 3.05 -6.23
CA ARG A 50 4.38 3.33 -6.01
C ARG A 50 4.77 3.10 -4.56
N SER A 51 3.91 3.46 -3.62
CA SER A 51 4.08 3.08 -2.22
C SER A 51 4.16 1.56 -2.06
N ALA A 52 3.33 0.79 -2.78
CA ALA A 52 3.40 -0.67 -2.78
C ALA A 52 4.72 -1.19 -3.37
N TYR A 53 5.19 -0.60 -4.47
CA TYR A 53 6.47 -0.91 -5.05
C TYR A 53 7.63 -0.72 -4.05
N PHE A 54 7.68 0.42 -3.35
CA PHE A 54 8.66 0.63 -2.29
C PHE A 54 8.58 -0.42 -1.18
N LEU A 55 7.37 -0.72 -0.74
CA LEU A 55 7.15 -1.69 0.32
C LEU A 55 7.66 -3.09 -0.06
N THR A 56 7.45 -3.52 -1.31
CA THR A 56 7.99 -4.79 -1.81
C THR A 56 9.52 -4.80 -1.91
N ARG A 57 10.16 -3.65 -2.17
CA ARG A 57 11.63 -3.56 -2.18
C ARG A 57 12.24 -3.67 -0.79
N ILE A 58 11.51 -3.22 0.24
CA ILE A 58 11.96 -3.31 1.63
C ILE A 58 11.78 -4.72 2.18
N PHE A 59 10.60 -5.30 1.98
CA PHE A 59 10.20 -6.53 2.68
C PHE A 59 10.20 -7.79 1.81
N GLY A 60 10.50 -7.67 0.52
CA GLY A 60 10.55 -8.77 -0.45
C GLY A 60 9.17 -9.28 -0.83
N ASN A 61 9.02 -10.61 -0.91
CA ASN A 61 7.75 -11.28 -1.21
C ASN A 61 6.71 -11.00 -0.12
N LEU A 62 5.92 -9.96 -0.34
CA LEU A 62 4.69 -9.68 0.37
C LEU A 62 3.51 -10.16 -0.49
N GLU A 63 2.42 -10.55 0.17
CA GLU A 63 1.17 -10.82 -0.51
C GLU A 63 0.64 -9.52 -1.14
N LEU A 64 0.29 -9.63 -2.42
CA LEU A 64 -0.27 -8.54 -3.21
C LEU A 64 -1.71 -8.85 -3.57
N PHE A 65 -2.49 -7.82 -3.81
CA PHE A 65 -3.85 -7.92 -4.30
C PHE A 65 -4.07 -6.86 -5.39
N ILE A 66 -5.02 -7.11 -6.27
CA ILE A 66 -5.42 -6.17 -7.30
C ILE A 66 -6.82 -5.65 -6.97
N VAL A 67 -6.95 -4.33 -7.00
CA VAL A 67 -8.24 -3.64 -6.91
C VAL A 67 -8.67 -3.28 -8.33
N ASN A 68 -9.83 -3.80 -8.72
CA ASN A 68 -10.50 -3.40 -9.94
C ASN A 68 -11.73 -2.56 -9.57
N ASN A 69 -11.61 -1.24 -9.66
CA ASN A 69 -12.70 -0.33 -9.33
C ASN A 69 -13.50 0.00 -10.60
N PRO A 70 -14.84 -0.19 -10.64
CA PRO A 70 -15.64 0.09 -11.83
C PRO A 70 -15.56 1.55 -12.31
N ASN A 71 -15.25 2.49 -11.41
CA ASN A 71 -15.08 3.91 -11.74
C ASN A 71 -13.67 4.23 -12.27
N TYR A 72 -12.82 3.24 -12.47
CA TYR A 72 -11.43 3.41 -12.86
C TYR A 72 -11.00 2.36 -13.88
N PRO A 73 -10.60 2.75 -15.10
CA PRO A 73 -10.38 1.79 -16.18
C PRO A 73 -9.06 1.00 -16.06
N PHE A 74 -8.37 1.09 -14.92
CA PHE A 74 -7.09 0.42 -14.71
C PHE A 74 -6.97 -0.21 -13.32
N ALA A 75 -6.23 -1.32 -13.29
CA ALA A 75 -5.96 -2.10 -12.10
C ALA A 75 -5.07 -1.30 -11.12
N ILE A 76 -5.50 -1.27 -9.85
CA ILE A 76 -4.72 -0.70 -8.76
C ILE A 76 -4.02 -1.85 -8.02
N VAL A 77 -2.69 -1.81 -7.92
CA VAL A 77 -1.90 -2.82 -7.21
C VAL A 77 -1.77 -2.43 -5.74
N GLY A 78 -2.19 -3.30 -4.84
CA GLY A 78 -2.05 -3.15 -3.40
C GLY A 78 -1.15 -4.21 -2.79
N VAL A 79 -0.42 -3.85 -1.73
CA VAL A 79 0.47 -4.76 -0.99
C VAL A 79 0.30 -4.50 0.50
N SER A 80 0.19 -5.56 1.29
CA SER A 80 0.04 -5.46 2.74
C SER A 80 1.24 -6.06 3.48
N VAL A 81 1.62 -5.42 4.58
CA VAL A 81 2.67 -5.90 5.49
C VAL A 81 2.10 -6.09 6.91
N PRO A 82 2.41 -7.18 7.61
CA PRO A 82 2.01 -7.34 9.01
C PRO A 82 2.60 -6.24 9.89
N GLU A 83 1.80 -5.72 10.81
CA GLU A 83 2.22 -4.64 11.73
C GLU A 83 3.49 -5.02 12.51
N LYS A 84 3.64 -6.29 12.91
CA LYS A 84 4.84 -6.77 13.61
C LYS A 84 6.11 -6.59 12.77
N LYS A 85 6.06 -6.92 11.47
CA LYS A 85 7.20 -6.81 10.54
C LYS A 85 7.54 -5.34 10.28
N LEU A 86 6.52 -4.50 10.10
CA LEU A 86 6.69 -3.07 9.92
C LEU A 86 7.30 -2.41 11.18
N LYS A 87 6.77 -2.71 12.38
CA LYS A 87 7.31 -2.19 13.64
C LYS A 87 8.77 -2.54 13.86
N GLN A 88 9.20 -3.73 13.43
CA GLN A 88 10.62 -4.11 13.52
C GLN A 88 11.48 -3.23 12.61
N TRP A 89 11.05 -2.97 11.38
CA TRP A 89 11.75 -2.10 10.44
C TRP A 89 11.77 -0.64 10.90
N MET A 90 10.67 -0.17 11.50
CA MET A 90 10.55 1.20 12.05
C MET A 90 11.45 1.48 13.27
N LYS A 91 12.09 0.46 13.87
CA LYS A 91 13.08 0.70 14.95
C LYS A 91 14.27 1.54 14.49
N THR A 92 14.58 1.51 13.19
CA THR A 92 15.70 2.25 12.59
C THR A 92 15.26 3.17 11.45
N HIS A 93 13.95 3.23 11.16
CA HIS A 93 13.39 4.03 10.07
C HIS A 93 12.22 4.87 10.60
N PHE A 94 12.38 6.19 10.58
CA PHE A 94 11.42 7.12 11.13
C PHE A 94 10.43 7.59 10.07
N ALA A 95 9.14 7.59 10.43
CA ALA A 95 8.10 8.14 9.59
C ALA A 95 8.21 9.67 9.54
N SER A 96 8.03 10.27 8.36
CA SER A 96 7.91 11.72 8.21
C SER A 96 6.57 12.23 8.73
N ARG A 97 5.55 11.36 8.73
CA ARG A 97 4.22 11.61 9.32
C ARG A 97 3.68 10.31 9.90
N GLN A 98 3.11 10.37 11.10
CA GLN A 98 2.51 9.22 11.76
C GLN A 98 1.20 9.61 12.45
N ASP A 99 0.09 9.20 11.84
CA ASP A 99 -1.26 9.32 12.37
C ASP A 99 -1.79 7.95 12.81
N ALA A 100 -3.01 7.93 13.35
CA ALA A 100 -3.63 6.71 13.87
C ALA A 100 -3.74 5.60 12.82
N ASP A 101 -4.10 5.90 11.57
CA ASP A 101 -4.28 4.91 10.49
C ASP A 101 -3.57 5.31 9.19
N TYR A 102 -2.58 6.18 9.30
CA TYR A 102 -1.84 6.67 8.15
C TYR A 102 -0.40 6.98 8.54
N MET A 103 0.55 6.52 7.73
CA MET A 103 1.95 6.83 7.90
C MET A 103 2.59 7.19 6.56
N GLU A 104 3.56 8.09 6.60
CA GLU A 104 4.39 8.45 5.46
C GLU A 104 5.85 8.27 5.82
N PHE A 105 6.62 7.78 4.86
CA PHE A 105 8.09 7.75 4.92
C PHE A 105 8.64 8.49 3.72
N THR A 106 9.65 9.31 3.93
CA THR A 106 10.47 9.82 2.81
C THR A 106 11.37 8.70 2.32
N VAL A 107 11.37 8.48 1.01
CA VAL A 107 12.12 7.43 0.33
C VAL A 107 12.84 8.02 -0.87
N ASN A 108 13.85 7.31 -1.37
CA ASN A 108 14.53 7.71 -2.59
C ASN A 108 13.56 7.66 -3.77
N GLU A 109 13.75 8.58 -4.71
CA GLU A 109 12.83 8.75 -5.84
C GLU A 109 12.60 7.45 -6.63
N VAL A 110 11.34 7.19 -7.00
CA VAL A 110 10.96 6.07 -7.87
C VAL A 110 11.50 6.30 -9.28
N ASP A 111 12.28 5.35 -9.74
CA ASP A 111 12.52 5.14 -11.17
C ASP A 111 11.20 4.70 -11.85
N GLN A 112 10.59 5.61 -12.62
CA GLN A 112 9.30 5.40 -13.26
C GLN A 112 9.29 4.18 -14.19
N GLN A 113 10.41 3.88 -14.87
CA GLN A 113 10.48 2.74 -15.77
C GLN A 113 10.51 1.42 -14.99
N LYS A 114 11.26 1.37 -13.89
CA LYS A 114 11.28 0.19 -13.01
C LYS A 114 9.93 -0.06 -12.36
N PHE A 115 9.27 1.01 -11.89
CA PHE A 115 7.90 0.91 -11.38
C PHE A 115 6.93 0.39 -12.44
N GLY A 116 6.94 0.97 -13.65
CA GLY A 116 6.05 0.53 -14.73
C GLY A 116 6.25 -0.94 -15.10
N LYS A 117 7.50 -1.40 -15.21
CA LYS A 117 7.82 -2.83 -15.43
C LYS A 117 7.30 -3.72 -14.31
N TRP A 118 7.49 -3.30 -13.06
CA TRP A 118 6.98 -4.02 -11.90
C TRP A 118 5.45 -4.10 -11.89
N HIS A 119 4.77 -2.99 -12.13
CA HIS A 119 3.31 -2.89 -12.13
C HIS A 119 2.70 -3.79 -13.21
N THR A 120 3.13 -3.64 -14.46
CA THR A 120 2.66 -4.47 -15.57
C THR A 120 2.86 -5.95 -15.28
N LYS A 121 4.03 -6.33 -14.74
CA LYS A 121 4.28 -7.71 -14.35
C LYS A 121 3.26 -8.20 -13.31
N LYS A 122 3.02 -7.42 -12.24
CA LYS A 122 2.07 -7.83 -11.19
C LYS A 122 0.63 -7.95 -11.68
N VAL A 123 0.21 -7.05 -12.56
CA VAL A 123 -1.12 -7.12 -13.17
C VAL A 123 -1.26 -8.33 -14.09
N ASN A 124 -0.24 -8.66 -14.88
CA ASN A 124 -0.26 -9.85 -15.75
C ASN A 124 -0.20 -11.14 -14.94
N ASP A 125 0.71 -11.25 -13.98
CA ASP A 125 0.82 -12.41 -13.08
C ASP A 125 -0.53 -12.71 -12.39
N PHE A 126 -1.29 -11.67 -12.01
CA PHE A 126 -2.62 -11.83 -11.42
C PHE A 126 -3.66 -12.29 -12.44
N LYS A 127 -3.64 -11.78 -13.67
CA LYS A 127 -4.56 -12.19 -14.75
C LYS A 127 -4.34 -13.63 -15.18
N ASP A 128 -3.09 -14.08 -15.24
CA ASP A 128 -2.72 -15.44 -15.65
C ASP A 128 -3.08 -16.49 -14.58
N ALA A 129 -3.30 -16.06 -13.33
CA ALA A 129 -3.66 -16.93 -12.21
C ALA A 129 -5.19 -17.10 -12.00
N MET A 130 -6.01 -16.39 -12.77
CA MET A 130 -7.49 -16.49 -12.77
C MET A 130 -7.98 -17.42 -13.87
#